data_AF-A0A024TLG9-F1
#
_entry.id   AF-A0A024TLG9-F1
#
_cell.length_a   1.000
_cell.length_b   1.000
_cell.length_c   1.000
_cell.angle_alpha   90.00
_cell.angle_beta   90.00
_cell.angle_gamma   90.00
#
_symmetry.space_group_name_H-M   'P 1'
#
loop_
_entity.id
_entity.type
_entity.pdbx_description
1 polymer ?
#
loop_
_entity_poly.entity_id
_entity_poly.type
_entity_poly.pdbx_seq_one_letter_code
_entity_poly.pdbx_strand_id
1 'polypeptide(L)'
;MVIPKMIHQSWKTAHRIPQALAPWIRTWRTLHPSWMYMFWDDHDNLRLFEVPFPDLYDVAKAVSELADMARVALLYQYGGVCIDVDFECL
;
A
#
# COMPACT_ATOMS: atom_id res chain seq x y z
N MET A 1 17.38 13.64 -7.08
CA MET A 1 16.81 12.44 -6.41
C MET A 1 15.82 11.81 -7.37
N VAL A 2 15.78 10.48 -7.49
CA VAL A 2 14.87 9.77 -8.41
C VAL A 2 13.89 8.96 -7.55
N ILE A 3 12.60 9.03 -7.88
CA ILE A 3 11.56 8.26 -7.19
C ILE A 3 11.72 6.77 -7.56
N PRO A 4 11.80 5.85 -6.58
CA PRO A 4 11.84 4.41 -6.85
C PRO A 4 10.65 3.95 -7.72
N LYS A 5 10.89 2.99 -8.62
CA LYS A 5 9.85 2.43 -9.49
C LYS A 5 9.03 1.36 -8.76
N MET A 6 8.33 1.76 -7.71
CA MET A 6 7.49 0.91 -6.87
C MET A 6 6.10 1.53 -6.70
N ILE A 7 5.07 0.70 -6.89
CA ILE A 7 3.67 1.05 -6.70
C ILE A 7 3.18 0.28 -5.48
N HIS A 8 2.66 0.99 -4.50
CA HIS A 8 1.99 0.45 -3.33
C HIS A 8 0.49 0.72 -3.45
N GLN A 9 -0.32 -0.32 -3.32
CA GLN A 9 -1.76 -0.19 -3.08
C GLN A 9 -2.13 -1.02 -1.86
N SER A 10 -3.09 -0.55 -1.07
CA SER A 10 -3.53 -1.26 0.13
C SER A 10 -5.04 -1.39 0.20
N TRP A 11 -5.51 -2.49 0.82
CA TRP A 11 -6.91 -2.68 1.18
C TRP A 11 -7.02 -3.52 2.43
N LYS A 12 -8.02 -3.27 3.28
CA LYS A 12 -8.18 -3.94 4.58
C LYS A 12 -8.03 -5.46 4.52
N THR A 13 -8.60 -6.08 3.49
CA THR A 13 -8.54 -7.53 3.32
C THR A 13 -8.41 -7.88 1.84
N ALA A 14 -7.29 -8.46 1.43
CA ALA A 14 -6.96 -8.70 0.02
C ALA A 14 -8.05 -9.45 -0.77
N HIS A 15 -8.70 -10.44 -0.14
CA HIS A 15 -9.75 -11.24 -0.78
C HIS A 15 -11.16 -10.62 -0.72
N ARG A 16 -11.30 -9.42 -0.14
CA ARG A 16 -12.58 -8.68 -0.04
C ARG A 16 -12.57 -7.35 -0.82
N ILE A 17 -11.61 -7.17 -1.72
CA ILE A 17 -11.62 -6.02 -2.63
C ILE A 17 -12.86 -6.14 -3.54
N PRO A 18 -13.68 -5.08 -3.69
CA PRO A 18 -14.79 -5.09 -4.62
C PRO A 18 -14.33 -5.40 -6.05
N GLN A 19 -14.99 -6.34 -6.73
CA GLN A 19 -14.64 -6.76 -8.10
C GLN A 19 -14.64 -5.59 -9.10
N ALA A 20 -15.48 -4.57 -8.86
CA ALA A 20 -15.54 -3.36 -9.67
C ALA A 20 -14.22 -2.56 -9.69
N LEU A 21 -13.35 -2.71 -8.69
CA LEU A 21 -12.05 -2.03 -8.62
C LEU A 21 -10.93 -2.80 -9.31
N ALA A 22 -11.14 -4.08 -9.63
CA ALA A 22 -10.11 -4.92 -10.26
C ALA A 22 -9.58 -4.35 -11.61
N PRO A 23 -10.42 -3.74 -12.49
CA PRO A 23 -9.93 -3.08 -13.69
C PRO A 23 -8.96 -1.94 -13.38
N TRP A 24 -9.24 -1.12 -12.36
CA TRP A 24 -8.41 0.03 -11.99
C TRP A 24 -7.08 -0.38 -11.39
N ILE A 25 -7.07 -1.32 -10.44
CA ILE A 25 -5.83 -1.94 -9.93
C ILE A 25 -4.97 -2.50 -11.08
N ARG A 26 -5.60 -3.13 -12.08
CA ARG A 26 -4.89 -3.68 -13.24
C ARG A 26 -4.22 -2.62 -14.09
N THR A 27 -4.83 -1.44 -14.28
CA THR A 27 -4.26 -0.36 -15.11
C THR A 27 -2.86 0.06 -14.67
N TRP A 28 -2.62 0.15 -13.35
CA TRP A 28 -1.31 0.47 -12.79
C TRP A 28 -0.23 -0.53 -13.20
N ARG A 29 -0.54 -1.82 -13.15
CA ARG A 29 0.39 -2.89 -13.55
C ARG A 29 0.62 -2.94 -15.05
N THR A 30 -0.42 -2.69 -15.84
CA THR A 30 -0.32 -2.75 -17.32
C THR A 30 0.40 -1.54 -17.91
N LEU A 31 0.20 -0.35 -17.34
CA LEU A 31 0.83 0.89 -17.82
C LEU A 31 2.24 1.09 -17.26
N HIS A 32 2.59 0.40 -16.17
CA HIS A 32 3.93 0.43 -15.57
C HIS A 32 4.58 -0.97 -15.51
N PRO A 33 4.78 -1.66 -16.65
CA PRO A 33 5.23 -3.06 -16.66
C PRO A 33 6.66 -3.27 -16.11
N SER A 34 7.46 -2.19 -16.04
CA SER A 34 8.81 -2.23 -15.45
C SER A 34 8.87 -1.85 -13.98
N TRP A 35 7.74 -1.44 -13.39
CA TRP A 35 7.66 -1.06 -11.98
C TRP A 35 7.27 -2.26 -11.13
N MET A 36 7.79 -2.32 -9.91
CA MET A 36 7.38 -3.31 -8.94
C MET A 36 6.01 -2.94 -8.39
N TYR A 37 5.10 -3.91 -8.36
CA TYR A 37 3.78 -3.73 -7.77
C TYR A 37 3.70 -4.50 -6.46
N MET A 38 3.36 -3.79 -5.38
CA MET A 38 3.20 -4.32 -4.04
C MET A 38 1.78 -4.05 -3.55
N PHE A 39 1.14 -5.09 -3.05
CA PHE A 39 -0.18 -5.00 -2.44
C PHE A 39 -0.08 -5.32 -0.94
N TRP A 40 -0.79 -4.55 -0.13
CA TRP A 40 -0.71 -4.62 1.33
C TRP A 40 -2.12 -4.75 1.93
N ASP A 41 -2.35 -5.79 2.72
CA ASP A 41 -3.53 -5.84 3.58
C ASP A 41 -3.24 -5.33 5.00
N ASP A 42 -4.25 -5.29 5.87
CA ASP A 42 -4.08 -4.78 7.24
C ASP A 42 -3.06 -5.59 8.04
N HIS A 43 -2.92 -6.90 7.76
CA HIS A 43 -1.92 -7.71 8.42
C HIS A 43 -0.51 -7.38 7.92
N ASP A 44 -0.34 -7.16 6.61
CA ASP A 44 0.94 -6.67 6.06
C ASP A 44 1.28 -5.27 6.59
N ASN A 45 0.29 -4.39 6.70
CA ASN A 45 0.44 -3.05 7.26
C ASN A 45 0.89 -3.09 8.73
N LEU A 46 0.28 -3.93 9.57
CA LEU A 46 0.70 -4.08 10.98
C LEU A 46 2.14 -4.60 11.11
N ARG A 47 2.61 -5.46 10.19
CA ARG A 47 4.00 -5.94 10.19
C ARG A 47 5.02 -4.84 9.94
N LEU A 48 4.65 -3.75 9.24
CA LEU A 48 5.52 -2.57 9.11
C LEU A 48 5.83 -1.95 10.47
N PHE A 49 4.88 -2.03 11.40
CA PHE A 49 5.04 -1.48 12.74
C PHE A 49 5.54 -2.51 13.75
N GLU A 50 5.53 -3.81 13.42
CA GLU A 50 6.13 -4.84 14.28
C GLU A 50 7.66 -4.90 14.11
N VAL A 51 8.15 -4.70 12.89
CA VAL A 51 9.57 -4.93 12.55
C VAL A 51 10.32 -3.62 12.22
N PRO A 52 9.94 -2.83 11.18
CA PRO A 52 10.59 -1.55 10.91
C PRO A 52 10.36 -0.45 11.96
N PHE A 53 9.16 -0.38 12.55
CA PHE A 53 8.76 0.72 13.45
C PHE A 53 8.14 0.22 14.78
N PRO A 54 8.86 -0.62 15.56
CA PRO A 54 8.34 -1.28 16.76
C PRO A 54 7.77 -0.30 17.80
N ASP A 55 8.36 0.89 17.92
CA ASP A 55 7.90 1.93 18.86
C ASP A 55 6.49 2.47 18.54
N LEU A 56 6.01 2.25 17.31
CA LEU A 56 4.69 2.67 16.85
C LEU A 56 3.69 1.51 16.76
N TYR A 57 4.08 0.29 17.12
CA TYR A 57 3.24 -0.91 16.97
C TYR A 57 1.91 -0.80 17.71
N ASP A 58 1.94 -0.42 18.99
CA ASP A 58 0.72 -0.32 19.80
C ASP A 58 -0.20 0.80 19.30
N VAL A 59 0.38 1.87 18.75
CA VAL A 59 -0.39 2.94 18.09
C VAL A 59 -1.05 2.41 16.83
N ALA A 60 -0.31 1.72 15.96
CA ALA A 60 -0.82 1.13 14.73
C ALA A 60 -1.97 0.14 14.97
N LYS A 61 -1.92 -0.62 16.06
CA LYS A 61 -3.02 -1.52 16.46
C LYS A 61 -4.28 -0.82 16.95
N ALA A 62 -4.14 0.41 17.47
CA ALA A 62 -5.23 1.13 18.11
C ALA A 62 -5.94 2.13 17.16
N VAL A 63 -5.30 2.54 16.07
CA VAL A 63 -5.87 3.52 15.12
C VAL A 63 -6.93 2.88 14.21
N SER A 64 -7.97 3.66 13.86
CA SER A 64 -8.95 3.25 12.84
C SER A 64 -8.39 3.34 11.42
N GLU A 65 -7.50 4.31 11.18
CA GLU A 65 -6.92 4.63 9.87
C GLU A 65 -5.53 4.00 9.69
N LEU A 66 -5.41 2.69 9.92
CA LEU A 66 -4.14 1.96 9.77
C LEU A 66 -3.54 2.14 8.37
N ALA A 67 -4.37 2.14 7.32
CA ALA A 67 -3.91 2.31 5.93
C ALA A 67 -3.21 3.66 5.70
N ASP A 68 -3.71 4.75 6.32
CA ASP A 68 -3.10 6.07 6.20
C ASP A 68 -1.75 6.14 6.92
N MET A 69 -1.66 5.52 8.10
CA MET A 69 -0.39 5.40 8.83
C MET A 69 0.61 4.54 8.05
N ALA A 70 0.17 3.42 7.49
CA ALA A 70 0.99 2.53 6.67
C ALA A 70 1.48 3.21 5.39
N ARG A 71 0.66 4.05 4.74
CA ARG A 71 1.07 4.84 3.55
C ARG A 71 2.34 5.64 3.82
N VAL A 72 2.41 6.33 4.95
CA VAL A 72 3.58 7.12 5.34
C VAL A 72 4.78 6.21 5.63
N ALA A 73 4.55 5.11 6.36
CA ALA A 73 5.60 4.14 6.69
C ALA A 73 6.21 3.47 5.44
N LEU A 74 5.37 3.10 4.47
CA LEU A 74 5.78 2.52 3.19
C LEU A 74 6.65 3.48 2.38
N LEU A 75 6.22 4.73 2.25
CA LEU A 75 6.97 5.75 1.51
C LEU A 75 8.29 6.10 2.20
N TYR A 76 8.32 6.09 3.54
CA TYR A 76 9.57 6.29 4.28
C TYR A 76 10.54 5.11 4.09
N GLN A 77 10.04 3.87 4.18
CA GLN A 77 10.88 2.67 4.14
C GLN A 77 11.34 2.30 2.72
N TYR A 78 10.46 2.45 1.72
CA TYR A 78 10.68 1.94 0.37
C TYR A 78 10.69 3.03 -0.71
N GLY A 79 10.16 4.22 -0.42
CA GLY A 79 9.89 5.24 -1.44
C GLY A 79 8.79 4.82 -2.41
N GLY A 80 8.87 5.30 -3.66
CA GLY A 80 7.89 4.97 -4.68
C GLY A 80 6.62 5.81 -4.62
N VAL A 81 5.51 5.24 -5.06
CA VAL A 81 4.18 5.87 -5.05
C VAL A 81 3.19 4.97 -4.32
N CYS A 82 2.38 5.57 -3.45
CA CYS A 82 1.28 4.88 -2.80
C CYS A 82 -0.03 5.45 -3.32
N ILE A 83 -0.88 4.59 -3.88
CA ILE A 83 -2.10 4.97 -4.57
C ILE A 83 -3.25 4.11 -4.05
N ASP A 84 -4.43 4.71 -3.90
CA ASP A 84 -5.61 3.96 -3.48
C ASP A 84 -6.08 3.00 -4.59
N VAL A 85 -6.74 1.92 -4.19
CA VAL A 85 -7.23 0.89 -5.14
C VAL A 85 -8.35 1.38 -6.03
N ASP A 86 -8.97 2.52 -5.70
CA ASP A 86 -10.07 3.14 -6.42
C ASP A 86 -9.62 4.22 -7.43
N PHE A 87 -8.32 4.24 -7.78
CA PHE A 87 -7.77 5.09 -8.83
C PHE A 87 -7.46 4.32 -10.11
N GLU A 88 -7.99 4.82 -11.22
CA GLU A 88 -7.59 4.40 -12.56
C GLU A 88 -6.30 5.10 -13.00
N CYS A 89 -5.37 4.35 -13.58
CA CYS A 89 -4.21 4.88 -14.29
C CYS A 89 -4.57 5.06 -15.77
N LEU A 90 -4.30 6.25 -16.32
CA LEU A 90 -4.59 6.63 -17.71
C LEU A 90 -3.31 6.72 -18.55
#